data_AF-A0A067PC56-F1
#
_entry.id   AF-A0A067PC56-F1
#
_cell.length_a   1.000
_cell.length_b   1.000
_cell.length_c   1.000
_cell.angle_alpha   90.00
_cell.angle_beta   90.00
_cell.angle_gamma   90.00
#
_symmetry.space_group_name_H-M   'P 1'
#
loop_
_entity.id
_entity.type
_entity.pdbx_description
1 polymer ?
#
loop_
_entity_poly.entity_id
_entity_poly.type
_entity_poly.pdbx_seq_one_letter_code
_entity_poly.pdbx_strand_id
1 'polypeptide(L)'
;RMDRESFWFIQDKIRDDDVFRPRGKCPQQPVHIQLGSFLAWVGSESGEKASDVIGIAEGTAYLYFHRVSRAIRNRKLTHLAWPGTERRKFLKECMAECGFPGCIGVGDGSHIPLLYKP
;
A
#
# COMPACT_ATOMS: atom_id res chain seq x y z
N ARG A 1 -9.88 4.60 -6.52
CA ARG A 1 -10.63 5.06 -5.32
C ARG A 1 -10.84 3.83 -4.45
N MET A 2 -10.54 3.90 -3.15
CA MET A 2 -10.76 2.78 -2.23
C MET A 2 -12.25 2.71 -1.87
N ASP A 3 -12.86 1.54 -2.02
CA ASP A 3 -14.21 1.28 -1.53
C ASP A 3 -14.19 0.81 -0.06
N ARG A 4 -15.38 0.81 0.56
CA ARG A 4 -15.54 0.49 1.98
C ARG A 4 -15.17 -0.97 2.29
N GLU A 5 -15.48 -1.92 1.42
CA GLU A 5 -15.22 -3.33 1.67
C GLU A 5 -13.72 -3.61 1.58
N SER A 6 -13.05 -3.08 0.56
CA SER A 6 -11.60 -3.14 0.42
C SER A 6 -10.88 -2.52 1.61
N PHE A 7 -11.39 -1.39 2.14
CA PHE A 7 -10.82 -0.75 3.32
C PHE A 7 -10.82 -1.68 4.53
N TRP A 8 -11.98 -2.25 4.87
CA TRP A 8 -12.10 -3.16 6.02
C TRP A 8 -11.35 -4.47 5.78
N PHE A 9 -11.33 -4.98 4.55
CA PHE A 9 -10.52 -6.13 4.19
C PHE A 9 -9.03 -5.90 4.49
N ILE A 10 -8.46 -4.76 4.06
CA ILE A 10 -7.06 -4.43 4.33
C ILE A 10 -6.84 -4.28 5.84
N GLN A 11 -7.73 -3.58 6.54
CA GLN A 11 -7.62 -3.40 7.99
C GLN A 11 -7.59 -4.74 8.72
N ASP A 12 -8.49 -5.67 8.39
CA ASP A 12 -8.54 -6.99 9.02
C ASP A 12 -7.30 -7.82 8.72
N LYS A 13 -6.67 -7.64 7.55
CA LYS A 13 -5.37 -8.26 7.30
C LYS A 13 -4.30 -7.64 8.18
N ILE A 14 -4.19 -6.32 8.29
CA ILE A 14 -3.01 -5.72 8.94
C ILE A 14 -3.15 -5.56 10.47
N ARG A 15 -4.35 -5.69 11.05
CA ARG A 15 -4.63 -5.31 12.44
C ARG A 15 -3.75 -5.97 13.51
N ASP A 16 -3.32 -7.21 13.26
CA ASP A 16 -2.55 -8.00 14.22
C ASP A 16 -1.02 -7.82 14.08
N ASP A 17 -0.56 -6.94 13.20
CA ASP A 17 0.88 -6.67 12.99
C ASP A 17 1.52 -5.97 14.21
N ASP A 18 2.72 -6.40 14.57
CA ASP A 18 3.50 -5.89 15.69
C ASP A 18 3.74 -4.37 15.65
N VAL A 19 3.72 -3.75 14.47
CA VAL A 19 3.87 -2.29 14.34
C VAL A 19 2.73 -1.52 15.01
N PHE A 20 1.58 -2.15 15.21
CA PHE A 20 0.42 -1.54 15.85
C PHE A 20 0.39 -1.71 17.37
N ARG A 21 1.28 -2.53 17.93
CA ARG A 21 1.36 -2.74 19.39
C ARG A 21 1.91 -1.49 20.08
N PRO A 22 1.26 -1.01 21.16
CA PRO A 22 1.75 0.12 21.93
C PRO A 22 3.11 -0.22 22.56
N ARG A 23 4.09 0.69 22.42
CA ARG A 23 5.45 0.53 22.98
C ARG A 23 5.72 1.38 24.22
N GLY A 24 4.74 2.18 24.64
CA GLY A 24 4.87 3.12 25.75
C GLY A 24 3.59 3.20 26.56
N LYS A 25 3.54 4.20 27.46
CA LYS A 25 2.40 4.40 28.37
C LYS A 25 1.13 4.87 27.65
N CYS A 26 1.27 5.50 26.48
CA CYS A 26 0.14 5.98 25.71
C CYS A 26 -0.45 4.85 24.84
N PRO A 27 -1.78 4.66 24.85
CA PRO A 27 -2.42 3.68 23.98
C PRO A 27 -2.22 4.06 22.51
N GLN A 28 -2.05 3.06 21.67
CA GLN A 28 -1.93 3.26 20.23
C GLN A 28 -3.32 3.52 19.62
N GLN A 29 -3.42 4.45 18.68
CA GLN A 29 -4.68 4.69 17.96
C GLN A 29 -5.14 3.44 17.19
N PRO A 30 -6.46 3.23 17.01
CA PRO A 30 -6.98 2.09 16.28
C PRO A 30 -6.42 2.01 14.85
N VAL A 31 -6.24 0.79 14.37
CA VAL A 31 -5.62 0.52 13.06
C VAL A 31 -6.41 1.13 11.91
N HIS A 32 -7.75 1.14 11.98
CA HIS A 32 -8.59 1.76 10.95
C HIS A 32 -8.39 3.28 10.88
N ILE A 33 -8.13 3.96 12.01
CA ILE A 33 -7.82 5.39 12.02
C ILE A 33 -6.47 5.63 11.34
N GLN A 34 -5.45 4.87 11.72
CA GLN A 34 -4.12 4.98 11.09
C GLN A 34 -4.16 4.67 9.58
N LEU A 35 -4.96 3.67 9.16
CA LEU A 35 -5.18 3.35 7.75
C LEU A 35 -5.91 4.48 7.02
N GLY A 36 -6.95 5.08 7.62
CA GLY A 36 -7.64 6.24 7.07
C GLY A 36 -6.69 7.43 6.88
N SER A 37 -5.85 7.71 7.88
CA SER A 37 -4.80 8.74 7.79
C SER A 37 -3.78 8.45 6.70
N PHE A 38 -3.35 7.20 6.54
CA PHE A 38 -2.47 6.78 5.45
C PHE A 38 -3.11 7.05 4.08
N LEU A 39 -4.40 6.76 3.90
CA LEU A 39 -5.11 6.98 2.64
C LEU A 39 -5.25 8.47 2.30
N ALA A 40 -5.57 9.28 3.30
CA ALA A 40 -5.60 10.72 3.15
C ALA A 40 -4.19 11.26 2.80
N TRP A 41 -3.14 10.72 3.40
CA TRP A 41 -1.75 11.08 3.08
C TRP A 41 -1.37 10.76 1.64
N VAL A 42 -1.55 9.51 1.18
CA VAL A 42 -1.18 9.12 -0.20
C VAL A 42 -2.07 9.76 -1.27
N GLY A 43 -3.27 10.21 -0.90
CA GLY A 43 -4.18 10.93 -1.77
C GLY A 43 -3.96 12.44 -1.80
N SER A 44 -3.09 12.98 -0.93
CA SER A 44 -2.82 14.41 -0.83
C SER A 44 -1.53 14.81 -1.55
N GLU A 45 -1.44 16.08 -1.93
CA GLU A 45 -0.24 16.64 -2.57
C GLU A 45 0.95 16.77 -1.60
N SER A 46 0.68 16.99 -0.30
CA SER A 46 1.71 17.12 0.73
C SER A 46 1.25 16.52 2.07
N GLY A 47 2.23 16.23 2.93
CA GLY A 47 1.98 15.74 4.29
C GLY A 47 1.24 16.75 5.16
N GLU A 48 1.55 18.04 5.03
CA GLU A 48 0.87 19.14 5.72
C GLU A 48 -0.64 19.18 5.36
N LYS A 49 -0.99 19.18 4.07
CA LYS A 49 -2.39 19.18 3.62
C LYS A 49 -3.15 17.95 4.11
N ALA A 50 -2.50 16.77 4.08
CA ALA A 50 -3.09 15.56 4.63
C ALA A 50 -3.38 15.71 6.13
N SER A 51 -2.42 16.27 6.87
CA SER A 51 -2.48 16.44 8.33
C SER A 51 -3.59 17.41 8.74
N ASP A 52 -3.77 18.50 8.00
CA ASP A 52 -4.88 19.45 8.18
C ASP A 52 -6.24 18.79 7.94
N VAL A 53 -6.38 18.00 6.87
CA VAL A 53 -7.63 17.28 6.55
C VAL A 53 -7.98 16.25 7.62
N ILE A 54 -6.98 15.55 8.16
CA ILE A 54 -7.17 14.51 9.18
C ILE A 54 -7.33 15.14 10.58
N GLY A 55 -6.85 16.37 10.80
CA GLY A 55 -6.86 17.05 12.09
C GLY A 55 -5.80 16.51 13.06
N ILE A 56 -4.63 16.09 12.56
CA ILE A 56 -3.52 15.59 13.39
C ILE A 56 -2.22 16.29 13.03
N ALA A 57 -1.24 16.28 13.93
CA ALA A 57 0.09 16.82 13.65
C ALA A 57 0.81 16.02 12.54
N GLU A 58 1.59 16.72 11.70
CA GLU A 58 2.32 16.11 10.57
C GLU A 58 3.20 14.94 10.97
N GLY A 59 3.95 15.07 12.08
CA GLY A 59 4.77 13.97 12.59
C GLY A 59 3.97 12.71 12.93
N THR A 60 2.73 12.87 13.40
CA THR A 60 1.82 11.76 13.69
C THR A 60 1.30 11.13 12.40
N ALA A 61 0.93 11.95 11.42
CA ALA A 61 0.49 11.47 10.11
C ALA A 61 1.61 10.69 9.39
N TYR A 62 2.85 11.20 9.43
CA TYR A 62 4.04 10.51 8.94
C TYR A 62 4.27 9.16 9.64
N LEU A 63 4.10 9.13 10.97
CA LEU A 63 4.24 7.90 11.74
C LEU A 63 3.19 6.84 11.34
N TYR A 64 1.93 7.24 11.14
CA TYR A 64 0.87 6.35 10.66
C TYR A 64 1.16 5.85 9.25
N PHE A 65 1.64 6.74 8.37
CA PHE A 65 2.06 6.36 7.03
C PHE A 65 3.13 5.25 7.07
N HIS A 66 4.16 5.42 7.88
CA HIS A 66 5.24 4.44 7.99
C HIS A 66 4.76 3.11 8.60
N ARG A 67 3.92 3.15 9.63
CA ARG A 67 3.36 1.94 10.27
C ARG A 67 2.50 1.13 9.31
N VAL A 68 1.56 1.77 8.63
CA VAL A 68 0.67 1.12 7.66
C VAL A 68 1.48 0.56 6.49
N SER A 69 2.44 1.33 5.95
CA SER A 69 3.33 0.86 4.88
C SER A 69 4.12 -0.39 5.28
N ARG A 70 4.64 -0.41 6.52
CA ARG A 70 5.38 -1.56 7.04
C ARG A 70 4.47 -2.78 7.23
N ALA A 71 3.27 -2.61 7.78
CA ALA A 71 2.33 -3.71 7.97
C ALA A 71 1.90 -4.34 6.63
N ILE A 72 1.63 -3.51 5.62
CA ILE A 72 1.34 -3.98 4.26
C ILE A 72 2.54 -4.74 3.69
N ARG A 73 3.76 -4.18 3.83
CA ARG A 73 4.99 -4.81 3.34
C ARG A 73 5.28 -6.15 4.02
N ASN A 74 4.98 -6.31 5.31
CA ASN A 74 5.16 -7.57 6.02
C ASN A 74 4.29 -8.70 5.44
N ARG A 75 3.16 -8.35 4.82
CA ARG A 75 2.28 -9.29 4.11
C ARG A 75 2.61 -9.44 2.62
N LYS A 76 3.71 -8.85 2.13
CA LYS A 76 4.12 -8.94 0.73
C LYS A 76 4.24 -10.39 0.27
N LEU A 77 4.99 -11.22 1.00
CA LEU A 77 5.32 -12.57 0.54
C LEU A 77 4.13 -13.53 0.50
N THR A 78 3.03 -13.22 1.19
CA THR A 78 1.81 -14.03 1.14
C THR A 78 0.91 -13.71 -0.04
N HIS A 79 1.10 -12.55 -0.69
CA HIS A 79 0.24 -12.08 -1.79
C HIS A 79 1.01 -11.85 -3.08
N LEU A 80 2.33 -11.66 -3.01
CA LEU A 80 3.20 -11.38 -4.14
C LEU A 80 4.24 -12.48 -4.25
N ALA A 81 4.07 -13.34 -5.25
CA ALA A 81 5.04 -14.32 -5.67
C ALA A 81 5.52 -13.99 -7.07
N TRP A 82 6.81 -14.24 -7.32
CA TRP A 82 7.28 -14.24 -8.70
C TRP A 82 6.70 -15.45 -9.44
N PRO A 83 6.29 -15.32 -10.72
CA PRO A 83 5.76 -16.44 -11.46
C PRO A 83 6.80 -17.55 -11.52
N GLY A 84 6.36 -18.80 -11.39
CA GLY A 84 7.22 -19.97 -11.53
C GLY A 84 7.78 -20.14 -12.94
N THR A 85 8.69 -21.09 -13.13
CA THR A 85 9.40 -21.32 -14.40
C THR A 85 8.46 -21.47 -15.59
N GLU A 86 7.40 -22.28 -15.46
CA GLU A 86 6.42 -22.50 -16.52
C GLU A 86 5.69 -21.21 -16.91
N ARG A 87 5.20 -20.48 -15.91
CA ARG A 87 4.50 -19.21 -16.14
C ARG A 87 5.42 -18.16 -16.75
N ARG A 88 6.70 -18.12 -16.35
CA ARG A 88 7.70 -17.23 -16.95
C ARG A 88 7.97 -17.58 -18.40
N LYS A 89 8.09 -18.88 -18.74
CA LYS A 89 8.30 -19.32 -20.12
C LYS A 89 7.15 -18.86 -21.01
N PHE A 90 5.92 -19.16 -20.60
CA PHE A 90 4.71 -18.71 -21.28
C PHE A 90 4.69 -17.18 -21.48
N LEU A 91 4.96 -16.41 -20.42
CA LEU A 91 4.97 -14.94 -20.51
C LEU A 91 6.04 -14.42 -21.47
N LYS A 92 7.23 -15.03 -21.51
CA LYS A 92 8.29 -14.66 -22.47
C LYS A 92 7.87 -14.89 -23.91
N GLU A 93 7.21 -16.01 -24.18
CA GLU A 93 6.72 -16.36 -25.52
C GLU A 93 5.66 -15.35 -25.98
N CYS A 94 4.63 -15.10 -25.16
CA CYS A 94 3.61 -14.10 -25.48
C CYS A 94 4.18 -12.69 -25.68
N MET A 95 5.11 -12.26 -24.81
CA MET A 95 5.69 -10.92 -24.94
C MET A 95 6.64 -10.80 -26.13
N ALA A 96 7.30 -11.89 -26.55
CA ALA A 96 8.12 -11.91 -27.76
C ALA A 96 7.28 -11.68 -29.02
N GLU A 97 6.08 -12.26 -29.10
CA GLU A 97 5.11 -11.99 -30.18
C GLU A 97 4.71 -10.51 -30.24
N CYS A 98 4.66 -9.84 -29.09
CA CYS A 98 4.42 -8.39 -28.99
C CYS A 98 5.66 -7.52 -29.22
N GLY A 99 6.80 -8.10 -29.60
CA GLY A 99 8.04 -7.36 -29.87
C GLY A 99 8.94 -7.11 -28.65
N PHE A 100 8.66 -7.75 -27.51
CA PHE A 100 9.41 -7.61 -26.26
C PHE A 100 10.03 -8.94 -25.81
N PRO A 101 11.05 -9.46 -26.54
CA PRO A 101 11.64 -10.76 -26.24
C PRO A 101 12.27 -10.81 -24.84
N GLY A 102 11.95 -11.86 -24.08
CA GLY A 102 12.48 -12.07 -22.73
C GLY A 102 11.73 -11.32 -21.62
N CYS A 103 10.78 -10.45 -21.97
CA CYS A 103 9.92 -9.78 -21.00
C CYS A 103 8.96 -10.78 -20.33
N ILE A 104 8.84 -10.72 -19.01
CA ILE A 104 7.94 -11.59 -18.21
C ILE A 104 6.77 -10.84 -17.60
N GLY A 105 6.55 -9.60 -18.02
CA GLY A 105 5.49 -8.74 -17.52
C GLY A 105 5.79 -7.27 -17.78
N VAL A 106 4.73 -6.50 -17.99
CA VAL A 106 4.75 -5.04 -18.12
C VAL A 106 4.03 -4.46 -16.92
N GLY A 107 4.60 -3.42 -16.32
CA GLY A 107 3.92 -2.60 -15.33
C GLY A 107 3.76 -1.21 -15.90
N ASP A 108 2.53 -0.80 -16.16
CA ASP A 108 2.23 0.60 -16.49
C ASP A 108 1.85 1.34 -15.19
N GLY A 109 2.71 2.28 -14.79
CA GLY A 109 2.47 3.21 -13.69
C GLY A 109 2.04 2.62 -12.35
N SER A 110 1.52 3.50 -11.49
CA SER A 110 0.89 3.11 -10.22
C SER A 110 -0.51 2.56 -10.50
N HIS A 111 -0.83 1.37 -9.99
CA HIS A 111 -2.22 0.86 -9.96
C HIS A 111 -3.15 1.69 -9.05
N ILE A 112 -2.60 2.69 -8.35
CA ILE A 112 -3.38 3.72 -7.67
C ILE A 112 -3.69 4.79 -8.72
N PRO A 113 -4.96 5.00 -9.10
CA PRO A 113 -5.32 6.12 -9.96
C PRO A 113 -4.95 7.42 -9.24
N LEU A 114 -3.90 8.07 -9.72
CA LEU A 114 -3.47 9.37 -9.23
C LEU A 114 -4.42 10.43 -9.78
N LEU A 115 -4.78 11.42 -8.95
CA LEU A 115 -5.60 12.55 -9.40
C LEU A 115 -4.87 13.39 -10.46
N TYR A 116 -3.54 13.40 -10.40
CA TYR A 116 -2.65 14.07 -11.35
C TYR A 116 -1.74 13.03 -12.00
N LYS A 117 -1.44 13.22 -13.29
CA LYS A 117 -0.40 12.42 -13.95
C LYS A 117 0.97 12.71 -13.29
N PRO A 118 1.86 11.71 -13.18
CA PRO A 118 3.23 11.92 -12.71
C PRO A 118 3.99 12.92 -13.59
#